data_AF-A0A2C9L9W9-F1
#
_entry.id   AF-A0A2C9L9W9-F1
#
_cell.length_a   1.000
_cell.length_b   1.000
_cell.length_c   1.000
_cell.angle_alpha   90.00
_cell.angle_beta   90.00
_cell.angle_gamma   90.00
#
_symmetry.space_group_name_H-M   'P 1'
#
loop_
_entity.id
_entity.type
_entity.pdbx_description
1 polymer ?
#
loop_
_entity_poly.entity_id
_entity_poly.type
_entity_poly.pdbx_seq_one_letter_code
_entity_poly.pdbx_strand_id
1 'polypeptide(L)'
;MLQSVLLGLIPAIVGLTAAFYIFNKIYSNQEEESFRSGPRSYPTFQTERTRTEAQNPQPRQRRNYRSDGDRHCRCAVCFEESRSVEIYPCGHRDICEKCILRIVGMDPRQCPFCRSSIKGYRVL
;
A
#
# COMPACT_ATOMS: atom_id res chain seq x y z
N MET A 1 -8.85 31.36 -45.92
CA MET A 1 -7.63 30.71 -45.40
C MET A 1 -7.81 30.19 -43.98
N LEU A 2 -8.25 31.00 -42.99
CA LEU A 2 -8.43 30.54 -41.59
C LEU A 2 -9.49 29.43 -41.40
N GLN A 3 -10.64 29.48 -42.09
CA GLN A 3 -11.72 28.49 -41.92
C GLN A 3 -11.32 27.06 -42.35
N SER A 4 -10.53 26.93 -43.42
CA SER A 4 -10.05 25.64 -43.92
C SER A 4 -9.04 24.99 -42.98
N VAL A 5 -8.22 25.81 -42.31
CA VAL A 5 -7.24 25.36 -41.30
C VAL A 5 -7.95 24.90 -40.02
N LEU A 6 -9.02 25.58 -39.60
CA LEU A 6 -9.79 25.22 -38.42
C LEU A 6 -10.50 23.85 -38.57
N LEU A 7 -11.03 23.55 -39.76
CA LEU A 7 -11.72 22.29 -40.05
C LEU A 7 -10.77 21.08 -40.07
N GLY A 8 -9.48 21.27 -40.35
CA GLY A 8 -8.50 20.18 -40.34
C GLY A 8 -7.83 19.95 -38.98
N LEU A 9 -7.62 21.01 -38.19
CA LEU A 9 -6.89 20.91 -36.93
C LEU A 9 -7.72 20.27 -35.81
N ILE A 10 -9.01 20.57 -35.73
CA ILE A 10 -9.89 20.01 -34.68
C ILE A 10 -9.96 18.47 -34.74
N PRO A 11 -10.26 17.82 -35.89
CA PRO A 11 -10.32 16.36 -35.95
C PRO A 11 -8.94 15.71 -35.74
N ALA A 12 -7.84 16.36 -36.15
CA ALA A 12 -6.49 15.86 -35.89
C ALA A 12 -6.16 15.87 -34.39
N ILE A 13 -6.50 16.94 -33.67
CA ILE A 13 -6.28 17.04 -32.22
C ILE A 13 -7.14 16.04 -31.46
N VAL A 14 -8.42 15.87 -31.85
CA VAL A 14 -9.31 14.88 -31.23
C VAL A 14 -8.80 13.46 -31.49
N GLY A 15 -8.35 13.16 -32.71
CA GLY A 15 -7.77 11.87 -33.05
C GLY A 15 -6.49 11.57 -32.26
N LEU A 16 -5.58 12.54 -32.15
CA LEU A 16 -4.33 12.39 -31.40
C LEU A 16 -4.56 12.25 -29.90
N THR A 17 -5.51 13.00 -29.32
CA THR A 17 -5.84 12.89 -27.89
C THR A 17 -6.52 11.57 -27.56
N ALA A 18 -7.43 11.08 -28.41
CA ALA A 18 -8.03 9.76 -28.26
C ALA A 18 -7.00 8.64 -28.37
N ALA A 19 -6.10 8.70 -29.37
CA ALA A 19 -5.03 7.73 -29.54
C ALA A 19 -4.07 7.72 -28.34
N PHE A 20 -3.68 8.91 -27.85
CA PHE A 20 -2.82 9.04 -26.67
C PHE A 20 -3.50 8.48 -25.41
N TYR A 21 -4.80 8.73 -25.21
CA TYR A 21 -5.54 8.20 -24.07
C TYR A 21 -5.65 6.67 -24.13
N ILE A 22 -5.94 6.10 -25.29
CA ILE A 22 -5.98 4.65 -25.49
C ILE A 22 -4.59 4.05 -25.26
N PHE A 23 -3.53 4.66 -25.79
CA PHE A 23 -2.16 4.19 -25.60
C PHE A 23 -1.74 4.24 -24.12
N ASN A 24 -2.04 5.34 -23.42
CA ASN A 24 -1.75 5.47 -21.99
C ASN A 24 -2.58 4.48 -21.14
N LYS A 25 -3.84 4.22 -21.52
CA LYS A 25 -4.71 3.23 -20.88
C LYS A 25 -4.24 1.79 -21.13
N ILE A 26 -3.70 1.48 -22.30
CA ILE A 26 -3.11 0.17 -22.60
C ILE A 26 -1.78 0.02 -21.84
N TYR A 27 -0.97 1.06 -21.80
CA TYR A 27 0.30 1.04 -21.08
C TYR A 27 0.11 0.91 -19.57
N SER A 28 -0.92 1.55 -18.99
CA SER A 28 -1.25 1.39 -17.57
C SER A 28 -1.70 -0.03 -17.21
N ASN A 29 -2.18 -0.82 -18.17
CA ASN A 29 -2.62 -2.20 -17.91
C ASN A 29 -1.45 -3.20 -17.85
N GLN A 30 -0.21 -2.83 -18.25
CA GLN A 30 0.91 -3.77 -18.26
C GLN A 30 1.50 -4.04 -16.86
N GLU A 31 1.17 -3.24 -15.85
CA GLU A 31 1.61 -3.48 -14.48
C GLU A 31 0.81 -4.58 -13.75
N GLU A 32 -0.40 -4.93 -14.21
CA GLU A 32 -1.25 -5.91 -13.53
C GLU A 32 -1.05 -7.37 -13.98
N GLU A 33 -0.58 -7.62 -15.21
CA GLU A 33 -0.43 -9.00 -15.72
C GLU A 33 0.89 -9.69 -15.37
N SER A 34 1.91 -8.96 -14.91
CA SER A 34 3.15 -9.59 -14.41
C SER A 34 3.05 -10.10 -12.97
N PHE A 35 1.92 -9.90 -12.28
CA PHE A 35 1.72 -10.30 -10.87
C PHE A 35 0.86 -11.56 -10.68
N ARG A 36 0.57 -12.32 -11.75
CA ARG A 36 -0.24 -13.56 -11.68
C ARG A 36 0.54 -14.87 -11.72
N SER A 37 1.80 -14.87 -11.34
CA SER A 37 2.56 -16.12 -11.11
C SER A 37 3.41 -16.04 -9.84
N GLY A 38 2.75 -15.92 -8.70
CA GLY A 38 3.35 -16.20 -7.39
C GLY A 38 2.43 -17.11 -6.58
N PRO A 39 2.87 -18.30 -6.13
CA PRO A 39 2.07 -19.13 -5.25
C PRO A 39 1.89 -18.40 -3.91
N ARG A 40 0.66 -17.95 -3.65
CA ARG A 40 0.26 -17.33 -2.38
C ARG A 40 0.24 -18.41 -1.30
N SER A 41 1.38 -18.62 -0.66
CA SER A 41 1.48 -19.42 0.56
C SER A 41 0.98 -18.55 1.73
N TYR A 42 -0.30 -18.61 2.04
CA TYR A 42 -0.81 -18.08 3.31
C TYR A 42 -0.27 -18.99 4.43
N PRO A 43 0.40 -18.46 5.47
CA PRO A 43 0.69 -19.27 6.64
C PRO A 43 -0.63 -19.58 7.33
N THR A 44 -1.13 -20.79 7.12
CA THR A 44 -2.22 -21.36 7.89
C THR A 44 -1.79 -21.35 9.36
N PHE A 45 -2.51 -20.58 10.19
CA PHE A 45 -2.44 -20.74 11.64
C PHE A 45 -3.00 -22.13 11.96
N GLN A 46 -2.12 -23.13 12.02
CA GLN A 46 -2.43 -24.41 12.66
C GLN A 46 -1.97 -24.32 14.11
N THR A 47 -2.93 -23.93 14.94
CA THR A 47 -2.96 -24.31 16.34
C THR A 47 -3.10 -25.82 16.43
N GLU A 48 -1.97 -26.53 16.46
CA GLU A 48 -1.96 -27.94 16.85
C GLU A 48 -1.00 -28.13 18.02
N ARG A 49 -1.60 -28.41 19.17
CA ARG A 49 -0.95 -28.97 20.35
C ARG A 49 -0.39 -30.34 19.94
N THR A 50 0.89 -30.40 19.62
CA THR A 50 1.60 -31.67 19.56
C THR A 50 2.91 -31.57 20.33
N ARG A 51 2.88 -32.14 21.54
CA ARG A 51 4.06 -32.51 22.31
C ARG A 51 4.79 -33.60 21.53
N THR A 52 6.01 -33.32 21.09
CA THR A 52 7.17 -34.23 20.89
C THR A 52 8.31 -33.38 20.32
N GLU A 53 9.25 -32.98 21.18
CA GLU A 53 10.60 -33.56 21.22
C GLU A 53 11.46 -33.32 19.97
N ALA A 54 12.26 -32.26 20.11
CA ALA A 54 13.72 -32.25 19.94
C ALA A 54 14.34 -32.29 18.52
N GLN A 55 15.26 -31.33 18.36
CA GLN A 55 16.46 -31.33 17.50
C GLN A 55 16.33 -30.80 16.07
N ASN A 56 16.67 -29.51 15.89
CA ASN A 56 17.90 -29.03 15.23
C ASN A 56 17.67 -27.62 14.60
N PRO A 57 18.17 -26.51 15.19
CA PRO A 57 18.06 -25.20 14.58
C PRO A 57 19.08 -25.07 13.44
N GLN A 58 18.67 -25.38 12.20
CA GLN A 58 19.49 -25.05 11.04
C GLN A 58 19.65 -23.52 10.93
N PRO A 59 20.89 -23.00 10.84
CA PRO A 59 21.14 -21.58 10.61
C PRO A 59 20.84 -21.28 9.15
N ARG A 60 19.56 -21.03 8.83
CA ARG A 60 19.16 -20.56 7.50
C ARG A 60 19.59 -19.12 7.33
N GLN A 61 20.83 -18.99 6.85
CA GLN A 61 21.34 -17.98 5.95
C GLN A 61 20.83 -16.56 6.23
N ARG A 62 21.73 -15.75 6.79
CA ARG A 62 21.70 -14.30 6.72
C ARG A 62 21.53 -13.88 5.25
N ARG A 63 20.29 -13.80 4.79
CA ARG A 63 19.95 -13.09 3.57
C ARG A 63 20.34 -11.65 3.86
N ASN A 64 21.38 -11.20 3.16
CA ASN A 64 21.71 -9.78 3.04
C ASN A 64 20.43 -9.07 2.60
N TYR A 65 19.70 -8.51 3.56
CA TYR A 65 18.57 -7.62 3.36
C TYR A 65 19.16 -6.31 2.81
N ARG A 66 19.48 -6.34 1.51
CA ARG A 66 19.91 -5.18 0.76
C ARG A 66 18.71 -4.23 0.73
N SER A 67 18.76 -3.26 1.64
CA SER A 67 18.17 -1.94 1.53
C SER A 67 16.73 -1.88 0.97
N ASP A 68 15.78 -2.51 1.67
CA ASP A 68 14.40 -2.04 1.68
C ASP A 68 14.15 -1.27 2.99
N GLY A 69 15.01 -0.26 3.22
CA GLY A 69 15.03 0.56 4.44
C GLY A 69 13.95 1.64 4.49
N ASP A 70 13.15 1.79 3.43
CA ASP A 70 12.19 2.90 3.32
C ASP A 70 10.73 2.44 3.36
N ARG A 71 10.39 1.24 2.86
CA ARG A 71 8.99 0.75 2.88
C ARG A 71 8.48 0.43 4.29
N HIS A 72 9.38 0.04 5.18
CA HIS A 72 9.04 -0.18 6.60
C HIS A 72 8.88 1.10 7.41
N CYS A 73 9.20 2.27 6.85
CA CYS A 73 9.09 3.56 7.54
C CYS A 73 7.81 4.32 7.18
N ARG A 74 7.02 3.84 6.21
CA ARG A 74 5.81 4.52 5.70
C ARG A 74 4.54 4.06 6.40
N CYS A 75 3.61 4.99 6.55
CA CYS A 75 2.26 4.78 7.07
C CYS A 75 1.57 3.63 6.33
N ALA A 76 1.06 2.65 7.07
CA ALA A 76 0.37 1.50 6.51
C ALA A 76 -1.07 1.82 6.03
N VAL A 77 -1.54 3.05 6.25
CA VAL A 77 -2.87 3.52 5.80
C VAL A 77 -2.78 4.22 4.45
N CYS A 78 -1.86 5.18 4.29
CA CYS A 78 -1.72 5.94 3.04
C CYS A 78 -0.53 5.52 2.16
N PHE A 79 0.46 4.81 2.70
CA PHE A 79 1.70 4.40 2.01
C PHE A 79 2.56 5.56 1.45
N GLU A 80 2.23 6.80 1.80
CA GLU A 80 2.91 8.02 1.34
C GLU A 80 3.87 8.57 2.41
N GLU A 81 3.32 8.90 3.58
CA GLU A 81 4.02 9.63 4.65
C GLU A 81 4.75 8.68 5.61
N SER A 82 5.77 9.18 6.29
CA SER A 82 6.44 8.45 7.36
C SER A 82 5.54 8.17 8.58
N ARG A 83 5.81 7.08 9.28
CA ARG A 83 5.15 6.72 10.55
C ARG A 83 5.63 7.66 11.64
N SER A 84 4.72 8.44 12.21
CA SER A 84 5.05 9.47 13.20
C SER A 84 4.10 9.48 14.40
N VAL A 85 3.22 8.49 14.53
CA VAL A 85 2.17 8.51 15.56
C VAL A 85 2.07 7.19 16.29
N GLU A 86 1.91 7.28 17.61
CA GLU A 86 1.56 6.17 18.50
C GLU A 86 0.10 6.31 18.97
N ILE A 87 -0.71 5.26 18.81
CA ILE A 87 -2.12 5.24 19.20
C ILE A 87 -2.30 4.72 20.63
N TYR A 88 -3.10 5.39 21.46
CA TYR A 88 -3.43 4.95 22.82
C TYR A 88 -4.86 4.37 22.91
N PRO A 89 -5.08 3.21 23.57
CA PRO A 89 -4.13 2.46 24.41
C PRO A 89 -3.36 1.32 23.72
N CYS A 90 -3.62 1.03 22.44
CA CYS A 90 -3.10 -0.18 21.81
C CYS A 90 -1.62 -0.13 21.42
N GLY A 91 -1.01 1.05 21.35
CA GLY A 91 0.42 1.24 21.07
C GLY A 91 0.83 1.05 19.60
N HIS A 92 -0.10 0.86 18.66
CA HIS A 92 0.26 0.72 17.24
C HIS A 92 0.87 2.01 16.69
N ARG A 93 1.98 1.87 15.94
CA ARG A 93 2.79 2.98 15.43
C ARG A 93 2.84 3.07 13.90
N ASP A 94 2.08 2.24 13.20
CA ASP A 94 2.18 2.11 11.74
C ASP A 94 1.38 3.17 10.97
N ILE A 95 1.24 4.36 11.53
CA ILE A 95 0.36 5.42 11.01
C ILE A 95 1.04 6.80 11.07
N CYS A 96 0.71 7.67 10.11
CA CYS A 96 1.15 9.07 10.09
C CYS A 96 0.12 10.00 10.73
N GLU A 97 0.55 11.22 11.04
CA GLU A 97 -0.28 12.27 11.63
C GLU A 97 -1.55 12.60 10.82
N LYS A 98 -1.41 12.72 9.49
CA LYS A 98 -2.54 13.03 8.59
C LYS A 98 -3.64 11.96 8.65
N CYS A 99 -3.24 10.68 8.75
CA CYS A 99 -4.18 9.58 8.78
C CYS A 99 -4.87 9.47 10.14
N ILE A 100 -4.15 9.63 11.26
CA ILE A 100 -4.78 9.55 12.59
C ILE A 100 -5.81 10.68 12.78
N LEU A 101 -5.53 11.89 12.28
CA LEU A 101 -6.46 13.02 12.38
C LEU A 101 -7.80 12.73 11.71
N ARG A 102 -7.78 12.08 10.53
CA ARG A 102 -9.01 11.63 9.85
C ARG A 102 -9.75 10.58 10.67
N ILE A 103 -9.04 9.58 11.19
CA ILE A 103 -9.65 8.46 11.93
C ILE A 103 -10.29 8.95 13.24
N VAL A 104 -9.65 9.87 13.96
CA VAL A 104 -10.20 10.43 15.21
C VAL A 104 -11.48 11.23 14.97
N GLY A 105 -11.65 11.81 13.77
CA GLY A 105 -12.87 12.48 13.35
C GLY A 105 -13.98 11.55 12.84
N MET A 106 -13.74 10.24 12.74
CA MET A 106 -14.75 9.25 12.33
C MET A 106 -15.42 8.61 13.54
N ASP A 107 -16.69 8.24 13.38
CA ASP A 107 -17.41 7.39 14.32
C ASP A 107 -17.71 6.01 13.69
N PRO A 108 -17.28 4.89 14.30
CA PRO A 108 -16.55 4.79 15.57
C PRO A 108 -15.03 5.05 15.41
N ARG A 109 -14.44 5.80 16.34
CA ARG A 109 -12.99 6.01 16.40
C ARG A 109 -12.24 4.75 16.86
N GLN A 110 -11.77 3.96 15.90
CA GLN A 110 -11.08 2.69 16.14
C GLN A 110 -9.71 2.64 15.50
N CYS A 111 -8.78 1.97 16.17
CA CYS A 111 -7.45 1.70 15.62
C CYS A 111 -7.58 0.80 14.36
N PRO A 112 -6.99 1.16 13.22
CA PRO A 112 -7.11 0.36 11.99
C PRO A 112 -6.41 -1.00 12.07
N PHE A 113 -5.48 -1.17 13.03
CA PHE A 113 -4.68 -2.38 13.16
C PHE A 113 -5.32 -3.43 14.08
N CYS A 114 -5.88 -3.00 15.22
CA CYS A 114 -6.44 -3.92 16.22
C CYS A 114 -7.91 -3.64 16.59
N ARG A 115 -8.53 -2.63 15.96
CA ARG A 115 -9.93 -2.23 16.16
C ARG A 115 -10.29 -1.77 17.59
N SER A 116 -9.32 -1.65 18.49
CA SER A 116 -9.53 -1.07 19.82
C SER A 116 -9.96 0.40 19.71
N SER A 117 -10.84 0.84 20.61
CA SER A 117 -11.29 2.23 20.66
C SER A 117 -10.13 3.17 20.97
N ILE A 118 -10.00 4.23 20.17
CA ILE A 118 -8.95 5.24 20.33
C ILE A 118 -9.36 6.19 21.45
N LYS A 119 -8.50 6.30 22.47
CA LYS A 119 -8.64 7.26 23.57
C LYS A 119 -7.75 8.50 23.38
N GLY A 120 -6.65 8.36 22.63
CA GLY A 120 -5.73 9.43 22.31
C GLY A 120 -4.62 8.95 21.36
N TYR A 121 -3.74 9.86 20.96
CA TYR A 121 -2.55 9.54 20.16
C TYR A 121 -1.41 10.51 20.52
N ARG A 122 -0.17 10.13 20.23
CA ARG A 122 1.03 10.96 20.42
C ARG A 122 1.84 11.02 19.14
N VAL A 123 2.27 12.20 18.74
CA VAL A 123 3.21 12.42 17.63
C VAL A 123 4.64 12.22 18.14
N LEU A 124 5.47 11.54 17.36
CA LEU A 124 6.87 11.16 17.66
C LEU A 124 7.87 12.00 16.89
#